data_AF-A0AAD0KU71-F1
#
_entry.id   AF-A0AAD0KU71-F1
#
_cell.length_a   1.000
_cell.length_b   1.000
_cell.length_c   1.000
_cell.angle_alpha   90.00
_cell.angle_beta   90.00
_cell.angle_gamma   90.00
#
_symmetry.space_group_name_H-M   'P 1'
#
loop_
_entity.id
_entity.type
_entity.pdbx_description
1 polymer ?
#
loop_
_entity_poly.entity_id
_entity_poly.type
_entity_poly.pdbx_seq_one_letter_code
_entity_poly.pdbx_strand_id
1 'polypeptide(L)' 'MDRGCRRGVVGRIWITTAHLGEKLARIGVVPIAVYRNGRIHRIWETIRPSWRGVAVFESY' A
#
# COMPACT_ATOMS: atom_id res chain seq x y z
N MET A 1 -2.10 -2.69 -33.75
CA MET A 1 -1.77 -1.44 -33.06
C MET A 1 -2.66 -1.31 -31.83
N ASP A 2 -2.18 -1.72 -30.67
CA ASP A 2 -2.90 -1.55 -29.40
C ASP A 2 -2.80 -0.06 -29.01
N ARG A 3 -3.92 0.67 -29.07
CA ARG A 3 -3.98 2.06 -28.59
C ARG A 3 -3.91 1.99 -27.07
N GLY A 4 -2.67 1.99 -26.55
CA GLY A 4 -2.31 1.68 -25.18
C GLY A 4 -3.20 2.36 -24.13
N CYS A 5 -4.26 1.67 -23.75
CA CYS A 5 -5.05 2.01 -22.59
C CYS A 5 -4.11 1.91 -21.38
N ARG A 6 -3.84 3.03 -20.70
CA ARG A 6 -3.11 3.01 -19.42
C ARG A 6 -3.94 2.18 -18.44
N ARG A 7 -3.60 0.89 -18.31
CA ARG A 7 -4.26 0.02 -17.34
C ARG A 7 -3.70 0.37 -15.96
N GLY A 8 -4.55 1.03 -15.17
CA GLY A 8 -4.36 1.20 -13.75
C GLY A 8 -5.07 0.08 -13.00
N VAL A 9 -4.43 -0.46 -11.97
CA VAL A 9 -5.05 -1.37 -11.00
C VAL A 9 -5.05 -0.67 -9.65
N VAL A 10 -6.19 -0.70 -8.97
CA VAL A 10 -6.32 -0.25 -7.58
C VAL A 10 -6.60 -1.48 -6.72
N GLY A 11 -5.76 -1.67 -5.71
CA GLY A 11 -5.96 -2.70 -4.69
C GLY A 11 -6.37 -2.10 -3.36
N ARG A 12 -6.94 -2.92 -2.47
CA ARG A 12 -7.07 -2.60 -1.05
C ARG A 12 -6.59 -3.78 -0.25
N ILE A 13 -5.64 -3.52 0.65
CA ILE A 13 -5.01 -4.52 1.50
C ILE A 13 -5.27 -4.11 2.95
N TRP A 14 -5.61 -5.08 3.79
CA TRP A 14 -5.63 -4.92 5.24
C TRP A 14 -4.50 -5.74 5.84
N ILE A 15 -3.69 -5.10 6.66
CA ILE A 15 -2.60 -5.72 7.41
C ILE A 15 -2.99 -5.63 8.88
N THR A 16 -3.03 -6.77 9.56
CA THR A 16 -3.02 -6.80 11.01
C THR A 16 -1.60 -7.11 11.42
N THR A 17 -0.98 -6.21 12.18
CA THR A 17 0.38 -6.37 12.68
C THR A 17 0.39 -6.25 14.21
N ALA A 18 1.37 -6.90 14.82
CA ALA A 18 1.58 -6.91 16.25
C ALA A 18 3.08 -6.80 16.52
N HIS A 19 3.46 -5.99 17.50
CA HIS A 19 4.80 -6.09 18.10
C HIS A 19 4.71 -6.75 19.46
N LEU A 20 5.82 -7.31 19.92
CA LEU A 20 5.85 -8.12 21.12
C LEU A 20 5.39 -7.29 22.32
N GLY A 21 4.30 -7.71 22.97
CA GLY A 21 3.72 -7.01 24.10
C GLY A 21 2.81 -5.83 23.76
N GLU A 22 2.62 -5.49 22.48
CA GLU A 22 1.74 -4.40 22.04
C GLU A 22 0.36 -4.88 21.57
N LYS A 23 -0.60 -3.96 21.60
CA LYS A 23 -1.93 -4.16 21.03
C LYS A 23 -1.86 -4.31 19.51
N LEU A 24 -2.66 -5.21 18.95
CA LEU A 24 -2.81 -5.37 17.50
C LEU A 24 -3.12 -4.04 16.81
N ALA A 25 -2.30 -3.68 15.82
CA ALA A 25 -2.54 -2.55 14.93
C ALA A 25 -3.13 -3.05 13.61
N ARG A 26 -4.16 -2.35 13.11
CA ARG A 26 -4.73 -2.60 11.79
C ARG A 26 -4.40 -1.45 10.86
N ILE A 27 -3.80 -1.78 9.72
CA ILE A 27 -3.34 -0.84 8.71
C ILE A 27 -4.04 -1.19 7.39
N GLY A 28 -4.65 -0.20 6.75
CA GLY A 28 -5.17 -0.28 5.41
C GLY A 28 -4.20 0.34 4.42
N VAL A 29 -3.87 -0.37 3.36
CA VAL A 29 -3.02 0.12 2.26
C VAL A 29 -3.83 0.08 0.97
N VAL A 30 -3.84 1.19 0.25
CA VAL A 30 -4.47 1.31 -1.08
C VAL A 30 -3.38 1.55 -2.10
N PRO A 31 -2.80 0.49 -2.71
CA PRO A 31 -1.87 0.63 -3.81
C PRO A 31 -2.59 0.94 -5.12
N ILE A 32 -2.01 1.82 -5.93
CA ILE A 32 -2.44 2.17 -7.27
C ILE A 32 -1.26 1.92 -8.19
N ALA A 33 -1.34 0.89 -9.04
CA ALA A 33 -0.28 0.52 -9.97
C ALA A 33 -0.67 0.89 -11.40
N VAL A 34 0.24 1.56 -12.12
CA VAL A 34 0.09 1.83 -13.56
C VAL A 34 1.10 0.98 -14.32
N TYR A 35 0.62 0.28 -15.35
CA TYR A 35 1.43 -0.61 -16.16
C TYR A 35 1.88 0.03 -17.47
N ARG A 36 3.09 -0.32 -17.91
CA ARG A 36 3.64 -0.03 -19.25
C ARG A 36 4.31 -1.31 -19.77
N ASN A 37 3.92 -1.75 -20.97
CA ASN A 37 4.45 -2.97 -21.60
C ASN A 37 4.35 -4.21 -20.68
N GLY A 38 3.20 -4.39 -20.01
CA GLY A 38 2.94 -5.51 -19.09
C GLY A 38 3.67 -5.44 -17.75
N ARG A 39 4.49 -4.41 -17.51
CA ARG A 39 5.24 -4.22 -16.26
C ARG A 39 4.70 -3.05 -15.46
N ILE A 40 4.80 -3.11 -14.14
CA ILE A 40 4.51 -1.96 -13.28
C ILE A 40 5.51 -0.85 -13.63
N HIS A 41 5.00 0.28 -14.07
CA HIS A 41 5.79 1.45 -14.38
C HIS A 41 5.85 2.42 -13.20
N ARG A 42 4.75 2.52 -12.45
CA ARG A 42 4.65 3.36 -11.27
C ARG A 42 3.65 2.78 -10.29
N ILE A 43 3.94 2.96 -9.01
CA ILE A 43 3.04 2.68 -7.91
C ILE A 43 2.90 3.92 -7.04
N TRP A 44 1.69 4.16 -6.56
CA TRP A 44 1.41 5.07 -5.45
C TRP A 44 0.69 4.28 -4.37
N GLU A 45 0.79 4.72 -3.13
CA GLU A 45 0.03 4.15 -2.04
C GLU A 45 -0.56 5.22 -1.13
N THR A 46 -1.69 4.88 -0.51
CA THR A 46 -2.24 5.63 0.61
C THR A 46 -2.45 4.66 1.75
N ILE A 47 -1.97 5.06 2.93
CA ILE A 47 -1.98 4.21 4.11
C ILE A 47 -2.83 4.86 5.21
N ARG A 48 -3.64 4.04 5.90
CA ARG A 48 -4.57 4.47 6.94
C ARG A 48 -4.57 3.49 8.12
N PRO A 49 -4.47 3.96 9.39
CA PRO A 49 -4.12 5.33 9.79
C PRO A 49 -2.70 5.69 9.32
N SER A 50 -2.34 6.98 9.39
CA SER A 50 -0.98 7.43 9.08
C SER A 50 0.03 6.62 9.91
N TRP A 51 1.12 6.17 9.29
CA TRP A 51 2.19 5.47 9.99
C TRP A 51 2.91 6.32 11.03
N ARG A 52 2.89 7.65 10.87
CA ARG A 52 3.54 8.61 11.79
C ARG A 52 2.95 8.67 13.21
N GLY A 53 1.99 7.81 13.54
CA GLY A 53 1.41 7.72 14.88
C GLY A 53 1.24 6.28 15.35
N VAL A 54 1.82 5.31 14.63
CA VAL A 54 1.83 3.91 15.05
C VAL A 54 3.15 3.71 15.79
N ALA A 55 3.07 3.62 17.13
CA ALA A 55 4.23 3.54 18.03
C ALA A 55 5.28 2.50 17.58
N VAL A 56 4.81 1.40 16.99
CA VAL A 56 5.63 0.32 16.45
C VAL A 56 6.65 0.71 15.37
N PHE A 57 6.40 1.80 14.64
CA PHE A 57 7.26 2.25 13.54
C PHE A 57 8.15 3.44 13.93
N GLU A 58 8.05 3.96 15.16
CA GLU A 58 8.90 5.07 15.64
C GLU A 58 10.35 4.62 15.90
N SER A 59 10.58 3.31 16.05
CA SER A 59 11.90 2.73 16.36
C SER A 59 12.66 2.18 15.16
N TYR A 60 12.18 2.42 13.93
CA TYR A 60 12.77 1.93 12.67
C TYR A 60 13.49 3.03 11.87
#